data_AF-A0A351X4Q1-F1
#
_entry.id   AF-A0A351X4Q1-F1
#
_cell.length_a   1.000
_cell.length_b   1.000
_cell.length_c   1.000
_cell.angle_alpha   90.00
_cell.angle_beta   90.00
_cell.angle_gamma   90.00
#
_symmetry.space_group_name_H-M   'P 1'
#
loop_
_entity.id
_entity.type
_entity.pdbx_description
1 polymer ?
#
loop_
_entity_poly.entity_id
_entity_poly.type
_entity_poly.pdbx_seq_one_letter_code
_entity_poly.pdbx_strand_id
1 'polypeptide(L)'
;MKILRASLSSFDPKTDLIVAIDVLRAYTTASYFFSIGVREIILVANVEEAFKLRKAMPDCLISGEVNGIKVPGFDLGNSPSVAVTQNLAGKRIIQRTSAGTQVVSFEST
;
A
#
# COMPACT_ATOMS: atom_id res chain seq x y z
N MET A 1 -24.35 12.98 11.40
CA MET A 1 -23.30 12.84 10.36
C MET A 1 -23.97 12.57 9.03
N LYS A 2 -23.75 13.42 8.01
CA LYS A 2 -24.28 13.20 6.66
C LYS A 2 -23.19 12.54 5.82
N ILE A 3 -23.44 11.33 5.32
CA ILE A 3 -22.52 10.66 4.40
C ILE A 3 -22.97 10.97 2.98
N LEU A 4 -22.11 11.62 2.21
CA LEU A 4 -22.29 11.80 0.77
C LEU A 4 -21.51 10.72 0.05
N ARG A 5 -22.13 10.10 -0.97
CA ARG A 5 -21.46 9.15 -1.84
C ARG A 5 -21.13 9.85 -3.15
N ALA A 6 -19.87 9.85 -3.53
CA ALA A 6 -19.37 10.34 -4.79
C ALA A 6 -18.51 9.25 -5.45
N SER A 7 -18.28 9.39 -6.75
CA SER A 7 -17.36 8.54 -7.50
C SER A 7 -16.03 9.26 -7.64
N LEU A 8 -14.92 8.52 -7.74
CA LEU A 8 -13.64 9.11 -8.11
C LEU A 8 -13.69 9.77 -9.49
N SER A 9 -14.62 9.38 -10.36
CA SER A 9 -14.82 10.02 -11.68
C SER A 9 -15.30 11.47 -11.64
N SER A 10 -15.77 11.96 -10.48
CA SER A 10 -16.16 13.37 -10.30
C SER A 10 -15.11 14.20 -9.58
N PHE A 11 -13.91 13.66 -9.38
CA PHE A 11 -12.79 14.31 -8.71
C PHE A 11 -12.15 15.36 -9.62
N ASP A 12 -12.03 16.60 -9.15
CA ASP A 12 -11.17 17.60 -9.77
C ASP A 12 -9.82 17.65 -9.03
N PRO A 13 -8.71 17.20 -9.66
CA PRO A 13 -7.38 17.21 -9.03
C PRO A 13 -6.88 18.61 -8.65
N LYS A 14 -7.50 19.68 -9.15
CA LYS A 14 -7.13 21.06 -8.81
C LYS A 14 -7.77 21.58 -7.53
N THR A 15 -8.95 21.06 -7.17
CA THR A 15 -9.72 21.60 -6.04
C THR A 15 -9.96 20.58 -4.93
N ASP A 16 -9.88 19.30 -5.25
CA ASP A 16 -10.32 18.24 -4.36
C ASP A 16 -9.15 17.50 -3.70
N LEU A 17 -9.40 16.93 -2.53
CA LEU A 17 -8.48 16.07 -1.79
C LEU A 17 -9.09 14.66 -1.64
N ILE A 18 -8.32 13.64 -2.03
CA ILE A 18 -8.69 12.24 -1.78
C ILE A 18 -7.97 11.73 -0.54
N VAL A 19 -8.72 11.12 0.37
CA VAL A 19 -8.19 10.35 1.50
C VAL A 19 -8.55 8.88 1.28
N ALA A 20 -7.56 8.06 0.93
CA ALA A 20 -7.74 6.62 0.78
C ALA A 20 -7.78 5.94 2.16
N ILE A 21 -8.84 5.17 2.43
CA ILE A 21 -9.05 4.51 3.72
C ILE A 21 -9.20 3.01 3.50
N ASP A 22 -8.30 2.24 4.10
CA ASP A 22 -8.33 0.79 4.19
C ASP A 22 -7.79 0.42 5.58
N VAL A 23 -8.71 0.34 6.53
CA VAL A 23 -8.41 0.02 7.93
C VAL A 23 -8.05 -1.47 8.08
N LEU A 24 -8.56 -2.34 7.20
CA LEU A 24 -8.39 -3.80 7.30
C LEU A 24 -7.82 -4.38 5.99
N ARG A 25 -6.52 -4.31 5.75
CA ARG A 25 -5.45 -3.85 6.68
C ARG A 25 -4.38 -3.02 5.98
N ALA A 26 -4.59 -2.58 4.74
CA ALA A 26 -3.51 -2.03 3.93
C ALA A 26 -2.88 -0.78 4.56
N TYR A 27 -3.70 0.23 4.87
CA TYR A 27 -3.20 1.52 5.35
C TYR A 27 -2.99 1.55 6.86
N THR A 28 -3.64 0.66 7.61
CA THR A 28 -3.21 0.37 8.99
C THR A 28 -1.81 -0.26 8.99
N THR A 29 -1.51 -1.23 8.13
CA THR A 29 -0.15 -1.82 8.07
C THR A 29 0.87 -0.77 7.62
N ALA A 30 0.52 0.07 6.64
CA ALA A 30 1.36 1.17 6.18
C ALA A 30 1.69 2.17 7.30
N SER A 31 0.71 2.54 8.14
CA SER A 31 0.97 3.47 9.26
C SER A 31 1.95 2.87 10.28
N TYR A 32 1.88 1.57 10.55
CA TYR A 32 2.86 0.89 11.40
C TYR A 32 4.25 0.85 10.77
N PHE A 33 4.37 0.62 9.46
CA PHE A 33 5.66 0.71 8.77
C PHE A 33 6.30 2.10 8.95
N PHE A 34 5.54 3.17 8.74
CA PHE A 34 6.05 4.53 8.97
C PHE A 34 6.41 4.77 10.44
N SER A 35 5.64 4.23 11.40
CA SER A 35 5.92 4.40 12.83
C SER A 35 7.27 3.83 13.28
N ILE A 36 7.81 2.85 12.54
CA ILE A 36 9.13 2.23 12.80
C ILE A 36 10.23 2.75 11.86
N GLY A 37 9.98 3.86 11.16
CA GLY A 37 11.00 4.56 10.39
C GLY A 37 11.18 4.08 8.95
N VAL A 38 10.22 3.38 8.35
CA VAL A 38 10.21 3.14 6.90
C VAL A 38 10.19 4.48 6.17
N ARG A 39 11.09 4.64 5.19
CA ARG A 39 11.29 5.91 4.49
C ARG A 39 10.19 6.21 3.47
N GLU A 40 9.71 5.17 2.79
CA GLU A 40 8.83 5.30 1.64
C GLU A 40 8.03 4.00 1.45
N ILE A 41 6.77 4.16 1.03
CA ILE A 41 5.93 3.04 0.58
C ILE A 41 5.47 3.33 -0.84
N ILE A 42 5.79 2.43 -1.75
CA ILE A 42 5.42 2.46 -3.17
C ILE A 42 4.24 1.50 -3.35
N LEU A 43 3.08 2.03 -3.70
CA LEU A 43 1.88 1.22 -3.92
C LEU A 43 1.87 0.67 -5.34
N VAL A 44 1.55 -0.62 -5.49
CA VAL A 44 1.35 -1.26 -6.81
C VAL A 44 0.06 -2.06 -6.84
N ALA A 45 -0.51 -2.22 -8.02
CA ALA A 45 -1.79 -2.91 -8.19
C ALA A 45 -1.63 -4.43 -8.30
N ASN A 46 -0.55 -4.90 -8.94
CA ASN A 46 -0.34 -6.31 -9.28
C ASN A 46 0.97 -6.86 -8.70
N VAL A 47 1.05 -8.19 -8.61
CA VAL A 47 2.17 -8.90 -7.97
C VAL A 47 3.41 -8.85 -8.86
N GLU A 48 3.21 -8.92 -10.17
CA GLU A 48 4.24 -8.90 -11.19
C GLU A 48 5.03 -7.59 -11.15
N GLU A 49 4.32 -6.46 -11.01
CA GLU A 49 4.89 -5.13 -10.85
C GLU A 49 5.71 -5.00 -9.57
N ALA A 50 5.24 -5.60 -8.47
CA ALA A 50 5.99 -5.61 -7.21
C ALA A 50 7.37 -6.26 -7.38
N PHE A 51 7.42 -7.43 -8.04
CA PHE A 51 8.67 -8.11 -8.32
C PHE A 51 9.52 -7.39 -9.37
N LYS A 52 8.89 -6.79 -10.38
CA LYS A 52 9.59 -5.98 -11.39
C LYS A 52 10.29 -4.78 -10.76
N LEU A 53 9.60 -4.05 -9.88
CA LEU A 53 10.18 -2.92 -9.16
C LEU A 53 11.31 -3.35 -8.23
N ARG A 54 11.17 -4.46 -7.49
CA ARG A 54 12.27 -4.98 -6.68
C ARG A 54 13.53 -5.30 -7.50
N LYS A 55 13.38 -5.78 -8.74
CA LYS A 55 14.54 -5.98 -9.63
C LYS A 55 15.23 -4.66 -10.00
N ALA A 56 14.48 -3.57 -10.15
CA ALA A 56 15.02 -2.25 -10.44
C ALA A 56 15.54 -1.51 -9.18
N MET A 57 15.02 -1.86 -8.01
CA MET A 57 15.30 -1.23 -6.71
C MET A 57 15.63 -2.31 -5.67
N PRO A 58 16.84 -2.89 -5.72
CA PRO A 58 17.20 -4.08 -4.94
C PRO A 58 17.24 -3.85 -3.42
N ASP A 59 17.21 -2.60 -2.96
CA ASP A 59 17.15 -2.24 -1.53
C ASP A 59 15.72 -2.20 -0.96
N CYS A 60 14.70 -2.40 -1.80
CA CYS A 60 13.30 -2.44 -1.40
C CYS A 60 12.87 -3.82 -0.89
N LEU A 61 11.99 -3.81 0.12
CA LEU A 61 11.23 -4.98 0.54
C LEU A 61 9.86 -5.00 -0.12
N ILE A 62 9.29 -6.18 -0.33
CA ILE A 62 7.92 -6.33 -0.80
C ILE A 62 7.03 -6.77 0.36
N SER A 63 5.93 -6.04 0.57
CA SER A 63 4.89 -6.34 1.55
C SER A 63 3.55 -6.50 0.84
N GLY A 64 2.73 -7.43 1.32
CA GLY A 64 1.38 -7.52 0.78
C GLY A 64 0.67 -8.84 0.95
N GLU A 65 -0.49 -8.91 0.31
CA GLU A 65 -1.33 -10.09 0.29
C GLU A 65 -2.16 -10.18 -1.00
N VAL A 66 -2.65 -11.38 -1.28
CA VAL A 66 -3.78 -11.66 -2.16
C VAL A 66 -4.80 -12.44 -1.31
N ASN A 67 -6.02 -11.92 -1.17
CA ASN A 67 -7.12 -12.54 -0.43
C ASN A 67 -6.78 -12.89 1.03
N GLY A 68 -6.06 -11.99 1.69
CA GLY A 68 -5.61 -12.07 3.07
C GLY A 68 -4.31 -12.85 3.29
N ILE A 69 -3.79 -13.51 2.25
CA ILE A 69 -2.64 -14.42 2.35
C ILE A 69 -1.38 -13.76 1.79
N LYS A 70 -0.27 -13.83 2.54
CA LYS A 70 1.03 -13.33 2.07
C LYS A 70 1.42 -14.04 0.77
N VAL A 71 1.77 -13.26 -0.25
CA VAL A 71 2.19 -13.79 -1.55
C VAL A 71 3.54 -14.51 -1.41
N PRO A 72 3.70 -15.73 -1.95
CA PRO A 72 5.00 -16.42 -1.97
C PRO A 72 6.09 -15.53 -2.59
N GLY A 73 7.24 -15.45 -1.92
CA GLY A 73 8.37 -14.61 -2.34
C GLY A 73 8.31 -13.15 -1.90
N PHE A 74 7.21 -12.69 -1.30
CA PHE A 74 7.16 -11.41 -0.57
C PHE A 74 7.86 -11.55 0.78
N ASP A 75 8.56 -10.48 1.16
CA ASP A 75 9.30 -10.40 2.42
C ASP A 75 8.31 -10.35 3.59
N LEU A 76 7.26 -9.52 3.47
CA LEU A 76 6.30 -9.23 4.53
C LEU A 76 4.85 -9.47 4.09
N GLY A 77 3.98 -9.80 5.05
CA GLY A 77 2.53 -9.84 4.84
C GLY A 77 1.88 -8.46 5.05
N ASN A 78 0.54 -8.44 5.08
CA ASN A 78 -0.26 -7.24 5.38
C ASN A 78 -0.80 -7.25 6.83
N SER A 79 0.05 -7.63 7.80
CA SER A 79 -0.33 -7.72 9.22
C SER A 79 0.34 -6.62 10.04
N PRO A 80 -0.41 -5.66 10.62
CA PRO A 80 0.16 -4.56 11.41
C PRO A 80 0.96 -5.05 12.63
N SER A 81 0.45 -6.08 13.31
CA SER A 81 1.11 -6.68 14.48
C SER A 81 2.45 -7.35 14.16
N VAL A 82 2.65 -7.77 12.91
CA VAL A 82 3.94 -8.30 12.44
C VAL A 82 4.83 -7.18 11.94
N ALA A 83 4.25 -6.17 11.29
CA ALA A 83 4.98 -5.01 10.77
C ALA A 83 5.76 -4.29 11.89
N VAL A 84 5.13 -4.05 13.05
CA VAL A 84 5.73 -3.32 14.17
C VAL A 84 6.92 -4.04 14.83
N THR A 85 7.05 -5.35 14.62
CA THR A 85 8.15 -6.14 15.22
C THR A 85 9.39 -6.20 14.33
N GLN A 86 9.34 -5.61 13.13
CA GLN A 86 10.44 -5.63 12.17
C GLN A 86 11.42 -4.47 12.42
N ASN A 87 12.67 -4.63 11.99
CA ASN A 87 13.66 -3.54 11.95
C ASN A 87 13.79 -3.00 10.52
N LEU A 88 12.97 -2.00 10.17
CA LEU A 88 12.82 -1.48 8.81
C LEU A 88 13.22 0.00 8.67
N ALA A 89 13.92 0.56 9.66
CA ALA A 89 14.32 1.95 9.65
C ALA A 89 15.15 2.28 8.38
N GLY A 90 14.75 3.35 7.67
CA GLY A 90 15.36 3.80 6.42
C GLY A 90 15.07 2.93 5.21
N LYS A 91 14.37 1.79 5.35
CA LYS A 91 14.01 0.92 4.22
C LYS A 91 12.85 1.50 3.43
N ARG A 92 12.70 1.01 2.19
CA ARG A 92 11.58 1.29 1.30
C ARG A 92 10.74 0.02 1.12
N ILE A 93 9.43 0.17 1.06
CA ILE A 93 8.50 -0.95 0.90
C ILE A 93 7.72 -0.78 -0.39
N ILE A 94 7.68 -1.83 -1.20
CA ILE A 94 6.71 -1.97 -2.29
C ILE A 94 5.51 -2.71 -1.70
N GLN A 95 4.35 -2.07 -1.65
CA GLN A 95 3.14 -2.62 -1.02
C GLN A 95 2.09 -2.97 -2.08
N ARG A 96 1.54 -4.18 -1.97
CA ARG A 96 0.44 -4.68 -2.81
C ARG A 96 -0.63 -5.37 -1.98
N THR A 97 -1.89 -4.94 -2.05
CA THR A 97 -3.03 -5.58 -1.37
C THR A 97 -4.21 -5.76 -2.34
N SER A 98 -5.14 -6.67 -2.01
CA SER A 98 -6.33 -6.94 -2.82
C SER A 98 -7.29 -5.75 -2.92
N ALA A 99 -7.27 -4.83 -1.95
CA ALA A 99 -8.18 -3.69 -1.88
C ALA A 99 -7.45 -2.35 -1.86
N GLY A 100 -6.82 -1.98 -0.74
CA GLY A 100 -6.24 -0.65 -0.55
C GLY A 100 -5.35 -0.16 -1.70
N THR A 101 -4.36 -0.95 -2.13
CA THR A 101 -3.39 -0.50 -3.15
C THR A 101 -3.99 -0.41 -4.56
N GLN A 102 -5.20 -0.91 -4.80
CA GLN A 102 -5.87 -0.80 -6.10
C GLN A 102 -6.27 0.64 -6.44
N VAL A 103 -6.23 1.55 -5.46
CA VAL A 103 -6.44 2.99 -5.70
C VAL A 103 -5.48 3.56 -6.76
N VAL A 104 -4.28 2.97 -6.94
CA VAL A 104 -3.32 3.44 -7.95
C VAL A 104 -3.68 3.05 -9.38
N SER A 105 -4.60 2.09 -9.56
CA SER A 105 -5.15 1.76 -10.87
C SER A 105 -6.22 2.74 -11.33
N PHE A 106 -6.56 3.73 -10.49
CA PHE A 106 -7.46 4.80 -10.88
C PHE A 106 -6.73 5.81 -11.77
N GLU A 107 -7.14 5.90 -13.03
CA GLU A 107 -6.78 7.01 -13.91
C GLU A 107 -7.95 8.01 -13.95
N SER A 108 -7.65 9.29 -13.69
CA SER A 108 -8.62 10.36 -13.94
C SER A 108 -8.70 10.59 -15.45
N THR A 109 -9.92 10.55 -16.01
CA THR A 109 -10.17 10.85 -17.42
C THR A 109 -9.98 12.33 -17.72
#